data_AF-A0A7J7IWP0-F1
#
_entry.id   AF-A0A7J7IWP0-F1
#
_cell.length_a   1.000
_cell.length_b   1.000
_cell.length_c   1.000
_cell.angle_alpha   90.00
_cell.angle_beta   90.00
_cell.angle_gamma   90.00
#
_symmetry.space_group_name_H-M   'P 1'
#
loop_
_entity.id
_entity.type
_entity.pdbx_description
1 polymer ?
#
loop_
_entity_poly.entity_id
_entity_poly.type
_entity_poly.pdbx_seq_one_letter_code
_entity_poly.pdbx_strand_id
1 'polypeptide(L)'
;MLDGLELFKAWQHHYLEHMGQDGLSHTDNSTEEMKKYIEQQNESFVTMVDAILESQDTDNNGYIDYVEYMFAKIYAKEEEERAKLAEEKKKKQ
;
A
#
# COMPACT_ATOMS: atom_id res chain seq x y z
N MET A 1 19.77 5.89 -12.22
CA MET A 1 18.62 6.23 -11.36
C MET A 1 17.55 5.23 -11.70
N LEU A 2 17.04 4.49 -10.73
CA LEU A 2 16.02 3.47 -10.95
C LEU A 2 14.67 4.19 -11.11
N ASP A 3 14.05 4.09 -12.28
CA ASP A 3 12.70 4.62 -12.53
C ASP A 3 11.65 3.71 -11.86
N GLY A 4 10.44 4.21 -11.61
CA GLY A 4 9.35 3.44 -10.98
C GLY A 4 9.02 2.15 -11.72
N LEU A 5 9.15 2.15 -13.05
CA LEU A 5 9.00 0.96 -13.89
C LEU A 5 10.11 -0.09 -13.63
N GLU A 6 11.34 0.35 -13.39
CA GLU A 6 12.47 -0.54 -13.06
C GLU A 6 12.35 -1.08 -11.63
N LEU A 7 11.81 -0.30 -10.71
CA LEU A 7 11.49 -0.76 -9.34
C LEU A 7 10.40 -1.85 -9.37
N PHE A 8 9.36 -1.67 -10.19
CA PHE A 8 8.30 -2.66 -10.40
C PHE A 8 8.84 -3.94 -11.06
N LYS A 9 9.69 -3.81 -12.09
CA LYS A 9 10.36 -4.96 -12.71
C LYS A 9 11.28 -5.68 -11.74
N ALA A 10 12.02 -4.95 -10.88
CA ALA A 10 12.87 -5.54 -9.86
C ALA A 10 12.04 -6.30 -8.80
N TRP A 11 10.88 -5.77 -8.40
CA TRP A 11 9.96 -6.46 -7.50
C TRP A 11 9.38 -7.73 -8.15
N GLN A 12 8.94 -7.65 -9.40
CA GLN A 12 8.47 -8.80 -10.18
C GLN A 12 9.56 -9.87 -10.33
N HIS A 13 10.80 -9.47 -10.60
CA HIS A 13 11.95 -10.38 -10.75
C HIS A 13 12.31 -11.05 -9.42
N HIS A 14 12.36 -10.29 -8.32
CA HIS A 14 12.61 -10.82 -6.98
C HIS A 14 11.52 -11.83 -6.56
N TYR A 15 10.26 -11.57 -6.91
CA TYR A 15 9.16 -12.49 -6.63
C TYR A 15 9.23 -13.79 -7.45
N LEU A 16 9.59 -13.69 -8.74
CA LEU A 16 9.79 -14.85 -9.63
C LEU A 16 11.02 -15.69 -9.28
N GLU A 17 12.13 -15.06 -8.86
CA GLU A 17 13.35 -15.76 -8.49
C GLU A 17 13.27 -16.45 -7.13
N HIS A 18 12.56 -15.86 -6.14
CA HIS A 18 12.46 -16.46 -4.81
C HIS A 18 11.38 -17.54 -4.66
N MET A 19 10.46 -17.69 -5.64
CA MET A 19 9.50 -18.81 -5.69
C MET A 19 9.96 -19.95 -6.61
N GLY A 20 11.07 -19.80 -7.33
CA GLY A 20 11.56 -20.76 -8.33
C GLY A 20 12.50 -21.85 -7.81
N GLN A 21 12.86 -21.85 -6.51
CA GLN A 21 13.83 -22.82 -5.99
C GLN A 21 13.22 -24.13 -5.43
N ASP A 22 11.89 -24.23 -5.33
CA ASP A 22 11.18 -25.48 -5.04
C ASP A 22 10.00 -25.65 -6.00
N GLY A 23 10.18 -26.39 -7.11
CA GLY A 23 9.02 -26.88 -7.87
C GLY A 23 9.07 -26.77 -9.40
N LEU A 24 10.19 -27.12 -10.04
CA LEU A 24 10.16 -27.57 -11.43
C LEU A 24 9.56 -28.99 -11.49
N SER A 25 8.25 -29.12 -11.31
CA SER A 25 7.52 -30.34 -11.65
C SER A 25 6.03 -30.05 -11.75
N HIS A 26 5.55 -29.99 -13.00
CA HIS A 26 4.19 -30.35 -13.43
C HIS A 26 3.01 -29.71 -12.68
N THR A 27 2.27 -28.80 -13.35
CA THR A 27 0.81 -28.91 -13.59
C THR A 27 0.24 -27.63 -14.18
N ASP A 28 -0.53 -27.77 -15.27
CA ASP A 28 -1.33 -26.74 -15.94
C ASP A 28 -2.45 -26.11 -15.06
N ASN A 29 -2.52 -26.44 -13.76
CA ASN A 29 -3.44 -25.84 -12.80
C ASN A 29 -2.89 -24.58 -12.11
N SER A 30 -1.57 -24.34 -12.19
CA SER A 30 -0.90 -23.26 -11.46
C SER A 30 -1.18 -21.86 -12.04
N THR A 31 -1.40 -21.74 -13.35
CA THR A 31 -1.48 -20.44 -14.02
C THR A 31 -2.71 -19.61 -13.64
N GLU A 32 -3.87 -20.25 -13.45
CA GLU A 32 -5.11 -19.55 -13.09
C GLU A 32 -5.16 -19.18 -11.59
N GLU A 33 -4.63 -20.04 -10.71
CA GLU A 33 -4.46 -19.68 -9.29
C GLU A 33 -3.44 -18.55 -9.11
N MET A 34 -2.38 -18.55 -9.93
CA MET A 34 -1.37 -17.51 -9.94
C MET A 34 -1.90 -16.18 -10.49
N LYS A 35 -2.72 -16.20 -11.55
CA LYS A 35 -3.45 -15.01 -12.02
C LYS A 35 -4.38 -14.47 -10.95
N LYS A 36 -5.17 -15.33 -10.31
CA LYS A 36 -6.09 -14.94 -9.25
C LYS A 36 -5.37 -14.33 -8.05
N TYR A 37 -4.20 -14.88 -7.68
CA TYR A 37 -3.37 -14.31 -6.62
C TYR A 37 -2.83 -12.92 -7.01
N ILE A 38 -2.32 -12.75 -8.23
CA ILE A 38 -1.86 -11.46 -8.74
C ILE A 38 -3.01 -10.45 -8.81
N GLU A 39 -4.19 -10.86 -9.27
CA GLU A 39 -5.41 -10.04 -9.30
C GLU A 39 -5.85 -9.63 -7.89
N GLN A 40 -5.85 -10.56 -6.92
CA GLN A 40 -6.19 -10.26 -5.53
C GLN A 40 -5.19 -9.34 -4.84
N GLN A 41 -3.90 -9.51 -5.12
CA GLN A 41 -2.86 -8.60 -4.62
C GLN A 41 -2.99 -7.22 -5.28
N ASN A 42 -3.31 -7.16 -6.57
CA ASN A 42 -3.59 -5.91 -7.28
C ASN A 42 -4.83 -5.22 -6.71
N GLU A 43 -5.93 -5.92 -6.45
CA GLU A 43 -7.14 -5.35 -5.84
C GLU A 43 -6.84 -4.80 -4.44
N SER A 44 -6.08 -5.53 -3.63
CA SER A 44 -5.69 -5.08 -2.29
C SER A 44 -4.78 -3.86 -2.35
N PHE A 45 -3.83 -3.84 -3.29
CA PHE A 45 -2.94 -2.72 -3.53
C PHE A 45 -3.71 -1.49 -4.02
N VAL A 46 -4.59 -1.66 -4.99
CA VAL A 46 -5.46 -0.60 -5.52
C VAL A 46 -6.34 -0.03 -4.40
N THR A 47 -7.00 -0.89 -3.63
CA THR A 47 -7.83 -0.44 -2.49
C THR A 47 -7.02 0.37 -1.47
N MET A 48 -5.79 -0.04 -1.20
CA MET A 48 -4.90 0.68 -0.29
C MET A 48 -4.49 2.04 -0.86
N VAL A 49 -4.13 2.08 -2.14
CA VAL A 49 -3.75 3.32 -2.84
C VAL A 49 -4.94 4.28 -2.89
N ASP A 50 -6.13 3.78 -3.24
CA ASP A 50 -7.37 4.56 -3.30
C ASP A 50 -7.69 5.20 -1.95
N ALA A 51 -7.56 4.46 -0.84
CA ALA A 51 -7.80 5.01 0.50
C ALA A 51 -6.77 6.09 0.90
N ILE A 52 -5.52 5.95 0.46
CA ILE A 52 -4.49 6.97 0.71
C ILE A 52 -4.78 8.22 -0.11
N LEU A 53 -5.08 8.06 -1.40
CA LEU A 53 -5.42 9.19 -2.28
C LEU A 53 -6.68 9.92 -1.79
N GLU A 54 -7.76 9.20 -1.46
CA GLU A 54 -8.99 9.82 -0.94
C GLU A 54 -8.76 10.66 0.32
N SER A 55 -7.78 10.29 1.15
CA SER A 55 -7.48 11.00 2.40
C SER A 55 -6.44 12.11 2.27
N GLN A 56 -5.53 12.05 1.29
CA GLN A 56 -4.36 12.93 1.20
C GLN A 56 -4.29 13.79 -0.06
N ASP A 57 -4.85 13.31 -1.18
CA ASP A 57 -4.92 14.06 -2.44
C ASP A 57 -6.08 15.06 -2.36
N THR A 58 -5.74 16.31 -2.09
CA THR A 58 -6.73 17.36 -1.81
C THR A 58 -7.25 18.03 -3.07
N ASP A 59 -6.45 18.03 -4.15
CA ASP A 59 -6.84 18.61 -5.43
C ASP A 59 -7.38 17.56 -6.43
N ASN A 60 -7.35 16.28 -6.06
CA ASN A 60 -7.81 15.13 -6.82
C ASN A 60 -7.08 14.98 -8.17
N ASN A 61 -5.80 15.34 -8.21
CA ASN A 61 -5.00 15.22 -9.43
C ASN A 61 -4.42 13.79 -9.62
N GLY A 62 -4.59 12.91 -8.63
CA GLY A 62 -4.12 11.51 -8.63
C GLY A 62 -2.69 11.33 -8.10
N TYR A 63 -2.06 12.40 -7.61
CA TYR A 63 -0.72 12.41 -7.03
C TYR A 63 -0.77 13.07 -5.66
N ILE A 64 0.21 12.77 -4.82
CA ILE A 64 0.38 13.43 -3.52
C ILE A 64 1.65 14.27 -3.59
N ASP A 65 1.49 15.58 -3.56
CA ASP A 65 2.63 16.49 -3.54
C ASP A 65 3.25 16.62 -2.12
N TYR A 66 4.37 17.32 -2.01
CA TYR A 66 5.05 17.48 -0.72
C TYR A 66 4.22 18.25 0.31
N VAL A 67 3.43 19.22 -0.16
CA VAL A 67 2.60 20.06 0.69
C VAL A 67 1.44 19.24 1.26
N GLU A 68 0.77 18.46 0.42
CA GLU A 68 -0.29 17.52 0.79
C GLU A 68 0.22 16.46 1.77
N TYR A 69 1.38 15.87 1.51
CA TYR A 69 2.04 14.96 2.44
C TYR A 69 2.30 15.62 3.81
N MET A 70 2.80 16.85 3.81
CA MET A 70 3.08 17.58 5.05
C MET A 70 1.80 17.91 5.82
N PHE A 71 0.73 18.28 5.13
CA PHE A 71 -0.57 18.50 5.75
C PHE A 71 -1.12 17.21 6.36
N ALA A 72 -1.14 16.11 5.61
CA ALA A 72 -1.57 14.81 6.11
C ALA A 72 -0.81 14.40 7.39
N LYS A 73 0.51 14.64 7.43
CA LYS A 73 1.35 14.36 8.60
C LYS A 73 1.01 15.22 9.81
N ILE A 74 0.69 16.50 9.60
CA ILE A 74 0.29 17.41 10.67
C ILE A 74 -1.07 16.99 11.23
N TYR A 75 -2.05 16.73 10.36
CA TYR A 75 -3.39 16.31 10.77
C TYR A 75 -3.38 14.98 11.53
N ALA A 76 -2.61 14.00 11.08
CA ALA A 76 -2.46 12.72 11.76
C ALA A 76 -1.94 12.89 13.21
N LYS A 77 -1.00 13.80 13.41
CA LYS A 77 -0.45 14.11 14.73
C LYS A 77 -1.48 14.79 15.64
N GLU A 78 -2.27 15.72 15.10
CA GLU A 78 -3.32 16.40 15.85
C GLU A 78 -4.45 15.45 16.30
N GLU A 79 -4.84 14.50 15.44
CA GLU A 79 -5.81 13.46 15.82
C GLU A 79 -5.29 12.57 16.95
N GLU A 80 -4.03 12.15 16.89
CA GLU A 80 -3.41 11.34 17.93
C GLU A 80 -3.39 12.07 19.29
N GLU A 81 -3.05 13.35 19.29
CA GLU A 81 -3.06 14.18 20.50
C GLU A 81 -4.48 14.36 21.05
N ARG A 82 -5.49 14.57 20.20
CA ARG A 82 -6.90 14.64 20.61
C ARG A 82 -7.40 13.34 21.21
N ALA A 83 -7.03 12.20 20.61
CA ALA A 83 -7.40 10.87 21.09
C ALA A 83 -6.82 10.61 22.49
N LYS A 84 -5.55 10.92 22.72
CA LYS A 84 -4.89 10.83 24.03
C LYS A 84 -5.58 11.68 25.08
N LEU A 85 -5.91 12.92 24.74
CA LEU A 85 -6.57 13.86 25.66
C LEU A 85 -8.00 13.40 26.03
N ALA A 86 -8.70 12.76 25.10
CA ALA A 86 -10.01 12.17 25.35
C ALA A 86 -9.94 10.93 26.26
N GLU A 87 -8.90 10.10 26.10
CA GLU A 87 -8.68 8.92 26.95
C GLU A 87 -8.33 9.31 28.38
N GLU A 88 -7.48 10.33 28.57
CA GLU A 88 -7.15 10.84 29.90
C GLU A 88 -8.35 11.43 30.65
N LYS A 89 -9.26 12.09 29.93
CA LYS A 89 -10.51 12.61 30.52
C LYS A 89 -11.45 11.49 30.97
N LYS A 90 -11.51 10.37 30.23
CA LYS A 90 -12.31 9.19 30.61
C LYS A 90 -11.75 8.45 31.83
N LYS A 91 -10.44 8.44 32.04
CA LYS A 91 -9.80 7.79 33.20
C LYS A 91 -9.94 8.57 34.52
N LYS A 92 -10.36 9.84 34.45
CA LYS A 92 -10.54 10.73 35.62
C LYS A 92 -12.00 10.86 36.08
N GLN A 93 -12.94 10.19 35.42
CA GLN A 93 -14.33 10.04 35.84
C GLN A 93 -14.54 8.66 36.45
#